data_AF-A0A2V7KQN0-F1
#
_entry.id   AF-A0A2V7KQN0-F1
#
_cell.length_a   1.000
_cell.length_b   1.000
_cell.length_c   1.000
_cell.angle_alpha   90.00
_cell.angle_beta   90.00
_cell.angle_gamma   90.00
#
_symmetry.space_group_name_H-M   'P 1'
#
loop_
_entity.id
_entity.type
_entity.pdbx_description
1 polymer ?
#
loop_
_entity_poly.entity_id
_entity_poly.type
_entity_poly.pdbx_seq_one_letter_code
_entity_poly.pdbx_strand_id
1 'polypeptide(L)' 'METDYTRAPISEQDRVMLDYVVQVTRDATRVTPAQHDALRRVGFDDRGILQITLITAWFNYINRVADALGVGREGSAG' A
#
# COMPACT_ATOMS: atom_id res chain seq x y z
N MET A 1 -25.72 -4.69 -2.47
CA MET A 1 -25.32 -3.95 -3.69
C MET A 1 -23.82 -3.83 -3.64
N GLU A 2 -23.15 -4.71 -4.37
CA GLU A 2 -21.70 -4.79 -4.46
C GLU A 2 -21.26 -3.71 -5.46
N THR A 3 -20.96 -2.53 -4.93
CA THR A 3 -20.56 -1.38 -5.74
C THR A 3 -19.13 -1.59 -6.17
N ASP A 4 -18.99 -1.99 -7.44
CA ASP A 4 -17.78 -2.01 -8.25
C ASP A 4 -16.85 -0.80 -7.93
N TYR A 5 -15.86 -1.05 -7.08
CA TYR A 5 -14.85 -0.09 -6.62
C TYR A 5 -13.79 0.23 -7.69
N THR A 6 -13.87 -0.38 -8.88
CA THR A 6 -12.91 -0.15 -9.97
C THR A 6 -13.16 1.14 -10.76
N ARG A 7 -14.25 1.88 -10.45
CA ARG A 7 -14.64 3.13 -11.13
C ARG A 7 -14.54 4.40 -10.28
N ALA A 8 -13.86 4.36 -9.13
CA ALA A 8 -13.56 5.59 -8.42
C ALA A 8 -12.73 6.51 -9.36
N PRO A 9 -13.07 7.80 -9.54
CA PRO A 9 -12.19 8.75 -10.21
C PRO A 9 -10.98 8.99 -9.29
N ILE A 10 -10.04 8.06 -9.33
CA ILE A 10 -8.79 8.12 -8.57
C ILE A 10 -8.04 9.35 -9.09
N SER A 11 -7.76 10.31 -8.21
CA SER A 11 -6.98 11.49 -8.57
C SER A 11 -5.59 11.06 -9.04
N GLU A 12 -4.90 11.90 -9.82
CA GLU A 12 -3.50 11.63 -10.19
C GLU A 12 -2.62 11.43 -8.95
N GLN A 13 -2.90 12.20 -7.88
CA GLN A 13 -2.24 12.08 -6.59
C GLN A 13 -2.45 10.72 -5.95
N ASP A 14 -3.70 10.23 -5.90
CA ASP A 14 -4.02 8.91 -5.34
C ASP A 14 -3.42 7.79 -6.17
N ARG A 15 -3.42 7.90 -7.50
CA ARG A 15 -2.82 6.89 -8.40
C ARG A 15 -1.33 6.73 -8.13
N VAL A 16 -0.59 7.85 -8.09
CA VAL A 16 0.87 7.82 -7.84
C VAL A 16 1.18 7.28 -6.44
N MET A 17 0.36 7.63 -5.44
CA MET A 17 0.48 7.06 -4.10
C MET A 17 0.24 5.55 -4.10
N LEU A 18 -0.81 5.06 -4.75
CA LEU A 18 -1.12 3.63 -4.83
C LEU A 18 -0.04 2.85 -5.58
N ASP A 19 0.50 3.39 -6.68
CA ASP A 19 1.61 2.76 -7.42
C ASP A 19 2.85 2.59 -6.53
N TYR A 20 3.17 3.59 -5.71
CA TYR A 20 4.23 3.50 -4.71
C TYR A 20 3.95 2.43 -3.65
N VAL A 21 2.74 2.42 -3.08
CA VAL A 21 2.30 1.42 -2.08
C VAL A 21 2.41 0.00 -2.62
N VAL A 22 2.01 -0.22 -3.88
CA VAL A 22 2.14 -1.51 -4.57
C VAL A 22 3.60 -1.90 -4.74
N GLN A 23 4.47 -0.96 -5.13
CA GLN A 23 5.91 -1.23 -5.24
C GLN A 23 6.50 -1.66 -3.90
N VAL A 24 6.27 -0.89 -2.83
CA VAL A 24 6.79 -1.20 -1.48
C VAL A 24 6.32 -2.57 -1.01
N THR A 25 5.08 -2.93 -1.32
CA THR A 25 4.49 -4.21 -0.92
C THR A 25 5.06 -5.40 -1.68
N ARG A 26 5.34 -5.25 -2.97
CA ARG A 26 5.93 -6.29 -3.82
C ARG A 26 7.42 -6.44 -3.56
N ASP A 27 8.14 -5.32 -3.57
CA ASP A 27 9.58 -5.26 -3.40
C ASP A 27 10.02 -3.84 -3.01
N ALA A 28 10.16 -3.61 -1.70
CA ALA A 28 10.64 -2.35 -1.16
C ALA A 28 12.10 -2.05 -1.54
N THR A 29 12.91 -3.05 -1.89
CA THR A 29 14.34 -2.84 -2.24
C THR A 29 14.51 -2.18 -3.61
N ARG A 30 13.45 -2.21 -4.43
CA ARG A 30 13.40 -1.58 -5.76
C ARG A 30 12.82 -0.17 -5.72
N VAL A 31 12.53 0.37 -4.55
CA VAL A 31 12.14 1.78 -4.42
C VAL A 31 13.33 2.66 -4.79
N THR A 32 13.08 3.62 -5.68
CA THR A 32 14.12 4.53 -6.19
C THR A 32 13.76 5.98 -5.90
N PRO A 33 14.75 6.91 -5.91
CA PRO A 33 14.48 8.34 -5.76
C PRO A 33 13.41 8.87 -6.73
N ALA A 34 13.32 8.32 -7.94
CA ALA A 34 12.33 8.71 -8.95
C ALA A 34 10.88 8.52 -8.48
N GLN A 35 10.62 7.54 -7.60
CA GLN A 35 9.28 7.33 -7.04
C GLN A 35 8.94 8.39 -5.98
N HIS A 36 9.90 8.76 -5.14
CA HIS A 36 9.73 9.88 -4.20
C HIS A 36 9.53 11.20 -4.96
N ASP A 37 10.25 11.41 -6.06
CA ASP A 37 10.07 12.59 -6.90
C ASP A 37 8.71 12.60 -7.62
N ALA A 38 8.16 11.44 -7.96
CA ALA A 38 6.80 11.33 -8.48
C ALA A 38 5.77 11.74 -7.43
N LEU A 39 5.93 11.27 -6.18
CA LEU A 39 5.07 11.65 -5.05
C LEU A 39 5.13 13.15 -4.76
N ARG A 40 6.34 13.75 -4.80
CA ARG A 40 6.50 15.20 -4.64
C ARG A 40 5.81 16.01 -5.73
N ARG A 41 5.88 15.55 -6.97
CA ARG A 41 5.23 16.21 -8.12
C ARG A 41 3.72 16.28 -8.00
N VAL A 42 3.10 15.30 -7.34
CA VAL A 42 1.65 15.29 -7.07
C VAL A 42 1.28 15.91 -5.72
N GLY A 43 2.22 16.57 -5.04
CA GLY A 43 1.94 17.38 -3.85
C GLY A 43 2.19 16.71 -2.50
N PHE A 44 2.81 15.52 -2.43
CA PHE A 44 3.26 14.98 -1.15
C PHE A 44 4.58 15.62 -0.70
N ASP A 45 4.65 16.02 0.56
CA ASP A 45 5.90 16.42 1.20
C ASP A 45 6.64 15.21 1.79
N ASP A 46 7.86 15.41 2.28
CA ASP A 46 8.67 14.31 2.83
C ASP A 46 7.99 13.64 4.03
N ARG A 47 7.18 14.39 4.81
CA ARG A 47 6.40 13.83 5.92
C ARG A 47 5.28 12.93 5.40
N GLY A 48 4.57 13.34 4.36
CA GLY A 48 3.54 12.54 3.70
C GLY A 48 4.12 11.25 3.11
N ILE A 49 5.26 11.33 2.43
CA ILE A 49 5.97 10.15 1.89
C ILE A 49 6.36 9.19 3.02
N LEU A 50 6.90 9.72 4.12
CA LEU A 50 7.23 8.93 5.30
C LEU A 50 5.99 8.24 5.88
N GLN A 51 4.87 8.96 6.02
CA GLN A 51 3.62 8.38 6.54
C GLN A 51 3.08 7.27 5.63
N ILE A 52 3.04 7.48 4.32
CA ILE A 52 2.62 6.46 3.35
C ILE A 52 3.49 5.20 3.50
N THR A 53 4.80 5.38 3.63
CA THR A 53 5.76 4.28 3.80
C THR A 53 5.51 3.51 5.09
N LEU A 54 5.35 4.22 6.22
CA LEU A 54 5.14 3.61 7.53
C LEU A 54 3.82 2.84 7.59
N ILE A 55 2.73 3.41 7.08
CA ILE A 55 1.42 2.76 7.02
C ILE A 55 1.51 1.48 6.17
N THR A 56 2.12 1.58 4.99
CA THR A 56 2.31 0.43 4.08
C THR A 56 3.11 -0.68 4.75
N ALA A 57 4.23 -0.34 5.41
CA ALA A 57 5.07 -1.30 6.10
C ALA A 57 4.35 -1.97 7.28
N TRP A 58 3.56 -1.21 8.04
CA TRP A 58 2.77 -1.72 9.17
C TRP A 58 1.73 -2.76 8.74
N PHE A 59 0.95 -2.46 7.70
CA PHE A 59 -0.01 -3.43 7.15
C PHE A 59 0.70 -4.68 6.63
N ASN A 60 1.82 -4.50 5.92
CA ASN A 60 2.65 -5.59 5.44
C ASN A 60 3.18 -6.48 6.57
N TYR A 61 3.52 -5.90 7.72
CA TYR A 61 3.94 -6.63 8.90
C TYR A 61 2.78 -7.38 9.55
N ILE A 62 1.66 -6.70 9.85
CA ILE A 62 0.50 -7.33 10.50
C ILE A 62 -0.03 -8.49 9.65
N ASN A 63 -0.18 -8.29 8.35
CA ASN A 63 -0.72 -9.33 7.47
C ASN A 63 0.17 -10.58 7.53
N ARG A 64 1.49 -10.42 7.47
CA ARG A 64 2.45 -11.54 7.60
C ARG A 64 2.37 -12.23 8.97
N VAL A 65 2.18 -11.48 10.05
CA VAL A 65 2.02 -12.04 11.40
C VAL A 65 0.71 -12.83 11.50
N ALA A 66 -0.40 -12.28 11.01
CA ALA A 66 -1.70 -12.94 10.99
C ALA A 66 -1.65 -14.24 10.19
N ASP A 67 -1.05 -14.20 8.99
CA ASP A 67 -0.87 -15.35 8.11
C ASP A 67 -0.03 -16.45 8.80
N ALA A 68 1.10 -16.07 9.42
CA ALA A 68 1.99 -17.00 10.09
C ALA A 68 1.34 -17.68 11.31
N LEU A 69 0.49 -16.96 12.03
CA LEU A 69 -0.24 -17.47 13.20
C LEU A 69 -1.57 -18.14 12.83
N GLY A 70 -1.99 -18.06 11.57
CA GLY A 70 -3.26 -18.61 11.10
C GLY A 70 -4.50 -17.89 11.63
N VAL A 71 -4.35 -16.65 12.09
CA VAL A 71 -5.45 -15.83 12.59
C VAL A 71 -6.39 -15.52 11.42
N GLY A 72 -7.68 -15.87 11.54
CA GLY A 72 -8.68 -15.74 10.48
C GLY A 72 -8.95 -17.01 9.68
N ARG A 73 -8.20 -18.11 9.92
CA ARG A 73 -8.55 -19.45 9.42
C ARG A 73 -9.48 -20.16 10.41
N GLU A 74 -10.67 -19.62 10.64
CA GLU A 74 -11.73 -20.42 11.27
C GLU A 74 -12.42 -21.27 10.19
N GLY A 75 -12.18 -22.58 10.23
CA GLY A 75 -13.08 -23.60 9.66
C GLY A 75 -13.00 -23.84 8.15
N SER A 76 -12.04 -24.66 7.71
CA SER A 76 -12.25 -25.58 6.58
C SER A 76 -11.50 -26.87 6.85
N ALA A 77 -11.85 -27.55 7.94
CA ALA A 77 -11.46 -28.92 8.19
C ALA A 77 -12.59 -29.59 8.98
N GLY A 78 -13.27 -30.54 8.34
CA GLY A 78 -14.27 -31.42 8.94
C GLY A 78 -15.61 -31.35 8.22
#